data_AF-A0A5C8MEP8-F1
#
_entry.id   AF-A0A5C8MEP8-F1
#
_cell.length_a   1.000
_cell.length_b   1.000
_cell.length_c   1.000
_cell.angle_alpha   90.00
_cell.angle_beta   90.00
_cell.angle_gamma   90.00
#
_symmetry.space_group_name_H-M   'P 1'
#
loop_
_entity.id
_entity.type
_entity.pdbx_description
1 polymer ?
#
loop_
_entity_poly.entity_id
_entity_poly.type
_entity_poly.pdbx_seq_one_letter_code
_entity_poly.pdbx_strand_id
1 'polypeptide(L)'
;GVDKEKDVAFKVIADHIRAVTFAIGDGALPSNEGRGYVLRRLLRRAVRYAKQLHIERPFMYELVPVVGEIMNDFYPEVKEKAAFIQKVIKNEEERFHETLHEGLAILASVIQKEKERGSNIISGEDVFRLYDTYGFPVELTEEYAHEEGMEVDHDGFEREMERQRERARAARQDVD
;
A
#
# COMPACT_ATOMS: atom_id res chain seq x y z
N GLY A 1 3.35 24.98 3.97
CA GLY A 1 4.70 25.09 3.39
C GLY A 1 4.64 25.87 2.11
N VAL A 2 5.82 26.16 1.54
CA VAL A 2 6.01 26.90 0.28
C VAL A 2 5.63 26.03 -0.94
N ASP A 3 5.63 24.71 -0.78
CA ASP A 3 5.31 23.72 -1.80
C ASP A 3 4.11 22.87 -1.33
N LYS A 4 2.98 23.01 -2.03
CA LYS A 4 1.71 22.36 -1.64
C LYS A 4 1.76 20.84 -1.75
N GLU A 5 2.50 20.30 -2.71
CA GLU A 5 2.58 18.84 -2.92
C GLU A 5 3.39 18.21 -1.79
N LYS A 6 4.53 18.81 -1.44
CA LYS A 6 5.33 18.37 -0.30
C LYS A 6 4.57 18.47 1.02
N ASP A 7 3.78 19.52 1.21
CA ASP A 7 2.94 19.65 2.40
C ASP A 7 1.92 18.51 2.54
N VAL A 8 1.32 18.08 1.42
CA VAL A 8 0.39 16.94 1.42
C VAL A 8 1.15 15.67 1.77
N ALA A 9 2.30 15.41 1.16
CA ALA A 9 3.12 14.24 1.45
C ALA A 9 3.52 14.17 2.93
N PHE A 10 4.02 15.27 3.51
CA PHE A 10 4.37 15.32 4.94
C PHE A 10 3.16 15.05 5.85
N LYS A 11 1.99 15.63 5.54
CA LYS A 11 0.77 15.41 6.33
C LYS A 11 0.32 13.96 6.28
N VAL A 12 0.32 13.34 5.09
CA VAL A 12 -0.08 11.95 4.92
C VAL A 12 0.87 11.03 5.67
N ILE A 13 2.19 11.21 5.50
CA ILE A 13 3.21 10.41 6.18
C ILE A 13 3.06 10.53 7.70
N ALA A 14 2.96 11.76 8.23
CA ALA A 14 2.85 12.02 9.66
C ALA A 14 1.55 11.45 10.26
N ASP A 15 0.45 11.50 9.53
CA ASP A 15 -0.80 10.91 9.97
C ASP A 15 -0.73 9.38 10.00
N HIS A 16 -0.25 8.78 8.92
CA HIS A 16 -0.22 7.33 8.75
C HIS A 16 0.79 6.67 9.68
N ILE A 17 1.97 7.26 9.92
CA ILE A 17 2.92 6.68 10.89
C ILE A 17 2.32 6.64 12.30
N ARG A 18 1.55 7.64 12.72
CA ARG A 18 0.86 7.61 14.02
C ARG A 18 -0.12 6.44 14.05
N ALA A 19 -1.03 6.37 13.09
CA ALA A 19 -2.04 5.30 13.03
C ALA A 19 -1.41 3.90 13.01
N VAL A 20 -0.37 3.70 12.17
CA VAL A 20 0.34 2.43 12.04
C VAL A 20 1.09 2.06 13.32
N THR A 21 1.77 3.02 13.94
CA THR A 21 2.53 2.81 15.19
C THR A 21 1.62 2.36 16.31
N PHE A 22 0.49 3.05 16.52
CA PHE A 22 -0.48 2.69 17.56
C PHE A 22 -1.12 1.32 17.29
N ALA A 23 -1.58 1.08 16.07
CA ALA A 23 -2.21 -0.19 15.72
C ALA A 23 -1.27 -1.39 15.96
N ILE A 24 0.02 -1.28 15.61
CA ILE A 24 1.01 -2.33 15.86
C ILE A 24 1.34 -2.44 17.35
N GLY A 25 1.42 -1.31 18.07
CA GLY A 25 1.57 -1.28 19.52
C GLY A 25 0.45 -2.04 20.24
N ASP A 26 -0.77 -1.98 19.71
CA ASP A 26 -1.95 -2.70 20.19
C ASP A 26 -2.05 -4.15 19.71
N GLY A 27 -1.04 -4.64 18.97
CA GLY A 27 -0.93 -6.03 18.53
C GLY A 27 -1.54 -6.34 17.17
N ALA A 28 -2.02 -5.34 16.42
CA ALA A 28 -2.39 -5.54 15.02
C ALA A 28 -1.12 -5.76 14.16
N LEU A 29 -1.22 -6.64 13.17
CA LEU A 29 -0.13 -6.92 12.23
C LEU A 29 -0.61 -6.71 10.79
N PRO A 30 0.26 -6.20 9.89
CA PRO A 30 -0.06 -6.14 8.47
C PRO A 30 -0.44 -7.52 7.92
N SER A 31 -1.53 -7.60 7.16
CA SER A 31 -2.01 -8.86 6.56
C SER A 31 -2.75 -8.60 5.24
N ASN A 32 -3.20 -9.66 4.58
CA ASN A 32 -3.98 -9.56 3.34
C ASN A 32 -5.49 -9.35 3.60
N GLU A 33 -5.96 -9.39 4.85
CA GLU A 33 -7.39 -9.44 5.16
C GLU A 33 -7.74 -8.65 6.44
N GLY A 34 -8.99 -8.16 6.50
CA GLY A 34 -9.55 -7.52 7.70
C GLY A 34 -8.74 -6.30 8.17
N ARG A 35 -8.50 -6.21 9.48
CA ARG A 35 -7.78 -5.07 10.08
C ARG A 35 -6.31 -4.98 9.64
N GLY A 36 -5.66 -6.11 9.41
CA GLY A 36 -4.28 -6.13 8.94
C GLY A 36 -4.13 -5.63 7.51
N TYR A 37 -5.15 -5.80 6.67
CA TYR A 37 -5.21 -5.20 5.34
C TYR A 37 -5.23 -3.67 5.39
N VAL A 38 -6.09 -3.10 6.25
CA VAL A 38 -6.18 -1.65 6.43
C VAL A 38 -4.84 -1.08 6.90
N LEU A 39 -4.20 -1.75 7.88
CA LEU A 39 -2.89 -1.35 8.39
C LEU A 39 -1.82 -1.36 7.30
N ARG A 40 -1.80 -2.43 6.49
CA ARG A 40 -0.91 -2.53 5.34
C ARG A 40 -1.14 -1.39 4.34
N ARG A 41 -2.41 -1.08 4.01
CA ARG A 41 -2.76 -0.01 3.07
C ARG A 41 -2.24 1.35 3.54
N LEU A 42 -2.42 1.68 4.82
CA LEU A 42 -1.90 2.94 5.39
C LEU A 42 -0.37 3.02 5.29
N LEU A 43 0.35 1.95 5.64
CA LEU A 43 1.80 1.91 5.54
C LEU A 43 2.26 2.11 4.09
N ARG A 44 1.70 1.36 3.14
CA ARG A 44 2.07 1.45 1.71
C ARG A 44 1.77 2.81 1.10
N ARG A 45 0.66 3.44 1.50
CA ARG A 45 0.30 4.80 1.06
C ARG A 45 1.32 5.83 1.54
N ALA A 46 1.77 5.75 2.78
CA ALA A 46 2.82 6.63 3.28
C ALA A 46 4.15 6.44 2.54
N VAL A 47 4.54 5.19 2.24
CA VAL A 47 5.73 4.87 1.41
C VAL A 47 5.60 5.48 0.00
N ARG A 48 4.41 5.44 -0.61
CA ARG A 48 4.18 6.08 -1.92
C ARG A 48 4.37 7.59 -1.87
N TYR A 49 3.82 8.29 -0.87
CA TYR A 49 4.04 9.73 -0.70
C TYR A 49 5.50 10.08 -0.42
N ALA A 50 6.26 9.18 0.21
CA ALA A 50 7.70 9.38 0.43
C ALA A 50 8.49 9.45 -0.88
N LYS A 51 8.05 8.76 -1.96
CA LYS A 51 8.65 8.90 -3.29
C LYS A 51 8.52 10.31 -3.86
N GLN A 52 7.42 11.01 -3.60
CA GLN A 52 7.25 12.41 -4.00
C GLN A 52 8.26 13.34 -3.29
N LEU A 53 8.80 12.89 -2.16
CA LEU A 53 9.86 13.56 -1.41
C LEU A 53 11.27 13.05 -1.75
N HIS A 54 11.40 12.21 -2.79
CA HIS A 54 12.64 11.54 -3.21
C HIS A 54 13.24 10.61 -2.14
N ILE A 55 12.38 10.00 -1.32
CA ILE A 55 12.78 8.97 -0.36
C ILE A 55 12.51 7.61 -1.00
N GLU A 56 13.58 6.91 -1.37
CA GLU A 56 13.52 5.61 -2.07
C GLU A 56 14.04 4.44 -1.23
N ARG A 57 13.97 4.57 0.10
CA ARG A 57 14.40 3.57 1.07
C ARG A 57 13.33 3.40 2.17
N PRO A 58 13.32 2.26 2.88
CA PRO A 58 12.58 2.16 4.14
C PRO A 58 12.94 3.32 5.07
N PHE A 59 11.93 3.99 5.62
CA PHE A 59 12.12 5.20 6.43
C PHE A 59 11.06 5.34 7.54
N MET A 60 9.86 4.78 7.37
CA MET A 60 8.78 4.94 8.36
C MET A 60 9.17 4.34 9.71
N TYR A 61 9.91 3.24 9.72
CA TYR A 61 10.42 2.67 10.96
C TYR A 61 11.34 3.63 11.76
N GLU A 62 11.98 4.60 11.10
CA GLU A 62 12.83 5.61 11.76
C GLU A 62 11.99 6.67 12.50
N LEU A 63 10.71 6.80 12.15
CA LEU A 63 9.78 7.75 12.74
C LEU A 63 9.07 7.21 13.99
N VAL A 64 9.12 5.89 14.23
CA VAL A 64 8.49 5.26 15.41
C VAL A 64 9.00 5.83 16.74
N PRO A 65 10.33 6.02 16.96
CA PRO A 65 10.82 6.61 18.20
C PRO A 65 10.29 8.04 18.40
N VAL A 66 10.17 8.82 17.32
CA VAL A 66 9.64 10.19 17.37
C VAL A 66 8.18 10.19 17.80
N VAL A 67 7.36 9.28 17.24
CA VAL A 67 5.96 9.11 17.66
C VAL A 67 5.90 8.69 19.13
N GLY A 68 6.72 7.73 19.55
CA GLY A 68 6.77 7.27 20.94
C GLY A 68 7.18 8.37 21.92
N GLU A 69 8.10 9.25 21.54
CA GLU A 69 8.50 10.41 22.36
C GLU A 69 7.37 11.45 22.48
N ILE A 70 6.72 11.81 21.38
CA ILE A 70 5.63 12.79 21.37
C ILE A 70 4.44 12.32 22.22
N MET A 71 4.18 11.01 22.24
CA MET A 71 2.99 10.42 22.86
C MET A 71 3.24 9.90 24.29
N ASN A 72 4.49 9.93 24.77
CA ASN A 72 4.92 9.24 25.98
C ASN A 72 4.14 9.60 27.25
N ASP A 73 3.69 10.86 27.37
CA ASP A 73 2.98 11.33 28.56
C ASP A 73 1.61 10.66 28.75
N PHE A 74 1.00 10.18 27.66
CA PHE A 74 -0.31 9.54 27.67
C PHE A 74 -0.26 8.06 27.28
N TYR A 75 0.74 7.67 26.48
CA TYR A 75 0.87 6.34 25.88
C TYR A 75 2.32 5.82 25.96
N PRO A 76 2.88 5.62 27.17
CA PRO A 76 4.27 5.16 27.36
C PRO A 76 4.53 3.79 26.71
N GLU A 77 3.50 2.95 26.58
CA GLU A 77 3.58 1.62 25.97
C GLU A 77 4.04 1.65 24.50
N VAL A 78 3.79 2.75 23.79
CA VAL A 78 4.26 2.93 22.41
C VAL A 78 5.79 3.01 22.39
N LYS A 79 6.38 3.71 23.34
CA LYS A 79 7.83 3.83 23.49
C LYS A 79 8.45 2.52 23.96
N GLU A 80 7.81 1.83 24.91
CA GLU A 80 8.26 0.52 25.40
C GLU A 80 8.29 -0.53 24.28
N LYS A 81 7.29 -0.51 23.38
CA LYS A 81 7.18 -1.44 22.24
C LYS A 81 7.90 -0.97 20.98
N ALA A 82 8.61 0.16 21.01
CA ALA A 82 9.17 0.80 19.81
C ALA A 82 10.02 -0.17 18.98
N ALA A 83 10.91 -0.96 19.59
CA ALA A 83 11.76 -1.90 18.87
C ALA A 83 10.96 -2.97 18.09
N PHE A 84 9.85 -3.45 18.65
CA PHE A 84 8.95 -4.38 17.97
C PHE A 84 8.22 -3.70 16.81
N ILE A 85 7.64 -2.53 17.06
CA ILE A 85 6.91 -1.75 16.05
C ILE A 85 7.83 -1.41 14.88
N GLN A 86 9.05 -0.95 15.15
CA GLN A 86 10.07 -0.66 14.14
C GLN A 86 10.36 -1.88 13.28
N LYS A 87 10.55 -3.05 13.89
CA LYS A 87 10.82 -4.29 13.15
C LYS A 87 9.66 -4.67 12.22
N VAL A 88 8.42 -4.56 12.70
CA VAL A 88 7.23 -4.87 11.88
C VAL A 88 7.11 -3.91 10.70
N ILE A 89 7.23 -2.60 10.94
CA ILE A 89 7.13 -1.58 9.90
C ILE A 89 8.26 -1.75 8.88
N LYS A 90 9.50 -1.91 9.35
CA LYS A 90 10.68 -2.08 8.47
C LYS A 90 10.53 -3.28 7.55
N ASN A 91 10.11 -4.43 8.08
CA ASN A 91 9.92 -5.64 7.28
C ASN A 91 8.84 -5.46 6.20
N GLU A 92 7.73 -4.78 6.51
CA GLU A 92 6.69 -4.51 5.51
C GLU A 92 7.17 -3.46 4.48
N GLU A 93 7.91 -2.43 4.89
CA GLU A 93 8.51 -1.45 3.97
C GLU A 93 9.48 -2.14 2.99
N GLU A 94 10.41 -2.95 3.48
CA GLU A 94 11.39 -3.67 2.66
C GLU A 94 10.68 -4.56 1.63
N ARG A 95 9.74 -5.40 2.07
CA ARG A 95 8.95 -6.26 1.19
C ARG A 95 8.14 -5.48 0.16
N PHE A 96 7.59 -4.34 0.57
CA PHE A 96 6.80 -3.52 -0.33
C PHE A 96 7.67 -2.80 -1.36
N HIS A 97 8.86 -2.32 -0.97
CA HIS A 97 9.80 -1.68 -1.89
C HIS A 97 10.21 -2.59 -3.05
N GLU A 98 10.41 -3.88 -2.79
CA GLU A 98 10.70 -4.90 -3.82
C GLU A 98 9.61 -4.93 -4.90
N THR A 99 8.34 -5.02 -4.50
CA THR A 99 7.19 -5.13 -5.43
C THR A 99 6.79 -3.79 -6.06
N LEU A 100 7.01 -2.67 -5.36
CA LEU A 100 6.59 -1.35 -5.81
C LEU A 100 7.33 -0.91 -7.08
N HIS A 101 8.63 -1.16 -7.18
CA HIS A 101 9.41 -0.70 -8.33
C HIS A 101 8.96 -1.38 -9.63
N GLU A 102 8.81 -2.71 -9.59
CA GLU A 102 8.35 -3.49 -10.74
C GLU A 102 6.90 -3.15 -11.12
N GLY A 103 6.00 -3.07 -10.13
CA GLY A 103 4.59 -2.78 -10.36
C GLY A 103 4.35 -1.40 -10.99
N LEU A 104 5.13 -0.37 -10.61
CA LEU A 104 5.02 0.96 -11.21
C LEU A 104 5.41 0.99 -12.69
N ALA A 105 6.45 0.25 -13.08
CA ALA A 105 6.86 0.18 -14.48
C ALA A 105 5.78 -0.50 -15.34
N ILE A 106 5.15 -1.55 -14.80
CA ILE A 106 4.07 -2.28 -15.47
C ILE A 106 2.83 -1.40 -15.58
N LEU A 107 2.44 -0.72 -14.49
CA LEU A 107 1.32 0.21 -14.49
C LEU A 107 1.50 1.33 -15.51
N ALA A 108 2.69 1.94 -15.57
CA ALA A 108 3.00 2.96 -16.57
C ALA A 108 2.83 2.43 -18.01
N SER A 109 3.23 1.18 -18.28
CA SER A 109 3.01 0.54 -19.57
C SER A 109 1.53 0.31 -19.88
N VAL A 110 0.73 -0.10 -18.89
CA VAL A 110 -0.72 -0.30 -19.03
C VAL A 110 -1.41 1.02 -19.32
N ILE A 111 -1.12 2.06 -18.54
CA ILE A 111 -1.66 3.42 -18.73
C ILE A 111 -1.35 3.94 -20.14
N GLN A 112 -0.09 3.81 -20.58
CA GLN A 112 0.33 4.26 -21.90
C GLN A 112 -0.45 3.55 -23.02
N LYS A 113 -0.61 2.21 -22.92
CA LYS A 113 -1.35 1.43 -23.93
C LYS A 113 -2.82 1.81 -24.01
N GLU A 114 -3.47 2.05 -22.87
CA GLU A 114 -4.88 2.45 -22.85
C GLU A 114 -5.07 3.87 -23.39
N LYS A 115 -4.16 4.80 -23.05
CA LYS A 115 -4.15 6.15 -23.64
C LYS A 115 -3.96 6.13 -25.16
N GLU A 116 -3.07 5.29 -25.68
CA GLU A 116 -2.88 5.09 -27.13
C GLU A 116 -4.11 4.56 -27.84
N ARG A 117 -4.96 3.80 -27.13
CA ARG A 117 -6.25 3.31 -27.61
C ARG A 117 -7.38 4.34 -27.48
N GLY A 118 -7.11 5.50 -26.90
CA GLY A 118 -8.12 6.50 -26.58
C GLY A 118 -9.04 6.12 -25.41
N SER A 119 -8.62 5.15 -24.60
CA SER A 119 -9.30 4.72 -23.38
C SER A 119 -8.76 5.48 -22.17
N ASN A 120 -9.64 5.85 -21.25
CA ASN A 120 -9.29 6.36 -19.93
C ASN A 120 -9.57 5.33 -18.83
N ILE A 121 -9.80 4.06 -19.18
CA ILE A 121 -10.13 3.00 -18.22
C ILE A 121 -9.02 1.95 -18.24
N ILE A 122 -8.47 1.63 -17.08
CA ILE A 122 -7.61 0.48 -16.87
C ILE A 122 -8.51 -0.74 -16.64
N SER A 123 -8.32 -1.78 -17.46
CA SER A 123 -9.14 -2.99 -17.40
C SER A 123 -9.02 -3.70 -16.05
N GLY A 124 -10.10 -4.33 -15.60
CA GLY A 124 -10.09 -5.14 -14.38
C GLY A 124 -9.12 -6.32 -14.45
N GLU A 125 -8.85 -6.82 -15.66
CA GLU A 125 -7.84 -7.87 -15.90
C GLU A 125 -6.42 -7.35 -15.67
N ASP A 126 -6.08 -6.16 -16.16
CA ASP A 126 -4.77 -5.56 -15.91
C ASP A 126 -4.58 -5.21 -14.44
N VAL A 127 -5.62 -4.69 -13.78
CA VAL A 127 -5.61 -4.43 -12.34
C VAL A 127 -5.45 -5.72 -11.55
N PHE A 128 -6.17 -6.78 -11.93
CA PHE A 128 -6.03 -8.10 -11.32
C PHE A 128 -4.62 -8.66 -11.52
N ARG A 129 -4.02 -8.51 -12.71
CA ARG A 129 -2.65 -8.95 -12.97
C ARG A 129 -1.63 -8.18 -12.12
N LEU A 130 -1.78 -6.86 -11.99
CA LEU A 130 -0.98 -6.02 -11.09
C LEU A 130 -1.05 -6.53 -9.64
N TYR A 131 -2.27 -6.80 -9.17
CA TYR A 131 -2.53 -7.29 -7.83
C TYR A 131 -1.99 -8.72 -7.57
N ASP A 132 -2.39 -9.68 -8.40
CA ASP A 132 -2.16 -11.10 -8.17
C ASP A 132 -0.73 -11.54 -8.54
N THR A 133 -0.26 -11.11 -9.71
CA THR A 133 1.04 -11.56 -10.23
C THR A 133 2.19 -10.75 -9.67
N TYR A 134 2.02 -9.43 -9.56
CA TYR A 134 3.10 -8.52 -9.18
C TYR A 134 2.99 -8.00 -7.74
N GLY A 135 1.94 -8.38 -7.01
CA GLY A 135 1.71 -7.94 -5.63
C GLY A 135 1.45 -6.44 -5.48
N PHE A 136 1.16 -5.75 -6.60
CA PHE A 136 0.96 -4.31 -6.64
C PHE A 136 -0.44 -3.95 -6.12
N PRO A 137 -0.55 -3.12 -5.07
CA PRO A 137 -1.84 -2.81 -4.46
C PRO A 137 -2.84 -2.19 -5.43
N VAL A 138 -4.09 -2.67 -5.39
CA VAL A 138 -5.19 -2.10 -6.18
C VAL A 138 -5.38 -0.61 -5.89
N GLU A 139 -5.21 -0.20 -4.64
CA GLU A 139 -5.42 1.21 -4.26
C GLU A 139 -4.30 2.12 -4.77
N LEU A 140 -3.10 1.58 -4.99
CA LEU A 140 -2.05 2.35 -5.66
C LEU A 140 -2.31 2.44 -7.16
N THR A 141 -2.80 1.36 -7.79
CA THR A 141 -3.27 1.40 -9.17
C THR A 141 -4.30 2.51 -9.36
N GLU A 142 -5.31 2.59 -8.49
CA GLU A 142 -6.34 3.64 -8.51
C GLU A 142 -5.75 5.04 -8.32
N GLU A 143 -4.87 5.24 -7.32
CA GLU A 143 -4.27 6.55 -7.05
C GLU A 143 -3.45 7.06 -8.24
N TYR A 144 -2.60 6.21 -8.84
CA TYR A 144 -1.80 6.57 -10.00
C TYR A 144 -2.65 6.73 -11.27
N ALA A 145 -3.69 5.89 -11.46
CA ALA A 145 -4.62 6.04 -12.56
C ALA A 145 -5.32 7.42 -12.49
N HIS A 146 -5.81 7.80 -11.32
CA HIS A 146 -6.48 9.07 -11.10
C HIS A 146 -5.56 10.28 -11.38
N GLU A 147 -4.28 10.23 -10.97
CA GLU A 147 -3.29 11.26 -11.30
C GLU A 147 -3.04 11.40 -12.80
N GLU A 148 -3.16 10.30 -13.54
CA GLU A 148 -3.02 10.24 -14.99
C GLU A 148 -4.32 10.52 -15.75
N GLY A 149 -5.41 10.87 -15.03
CA GLY A 149 -6.73 11.16 -15.60
C GLY A 149 -7.49 9.91 -16.06
N MET A 150 -7.20 8.76 -15.44
CA MET A 150 -7.79 7.46 -15.75
C MET A 150 -8.58 6.90 -14.58
N GLU A 151 -9.47 5.96 -14.88
CA GLU A 151 -10.29 5.20 -13.93
C GLU A 151 -9.95 3.71 -13.98
N VAL A 152 -10.30 2.97 -12.94
CA VAL A 152 -10.11 1.52 -12.85
C VAL A 152 -11.47 0.83 -13.01
N ASP A 153 -11.53 -0.21 -13.84
CA ASP A 153 -12.70 -1.10 -13.93
C ASP A 153 -12.77 -2.04 -12.71
N HIS A 154 -13.35 -1.54 -11.63
CA HIS A 154 -13.56 -2.28 -10.38
C HIS A 154 -14.44 -3.50 -10.56
N ASP A 155 -15.51 -3.40 -11.34
CA ASP A 155 -16.41 -4.52 -11.59
C ASP A 155 -15.66 -5.65 -12.33
N GLY A 156 -14.76 -5.29 -13.25
CA GLY A 156 -13.85 -6.23 -13.91
C GLY A 156 -12.88 -6.88 -12.94
N PHE A 157 -12.27 -6.09 -12.06
CA PHE A 157 -11.36 -6.62 -11.05
C PHE A 157 -12.06 -7.63 -10.12
N GLU A 158 -13.25 -7.29 -9.63
CA GLU A 158 -14.03 -8.19 -8.77
C GLU A 158 -14.46 -9.48 -9.50
N ARG A 159 -14.79 -9.39 -10.80
CA ARG A 159 -15.04 -10.60 -11.62
C ARG A 159 -13.81 -11.51 -11.69
N GLU A 160 -12.60 -10.96 -11.83
CA GLU A 160 -11.37 -11.75 -11.84
C GLU A 160 -11.04 -12.34 -10.47
N MET A 161 -11.28 -11.59 -9.39
CA MET A 161 -11.15 -12.09 -8.02
C MET A 161 -12.09 -13.26 -7.75
N GLU A 162 -13.34 -13.19 -8.19
CA GLU A 162 -14.29 -14.31 -8.01
C GLU A 162 -13.88 -15.53 -8.84
N ARG A 163 -13.46 -15.33 -10.10
CA ARG A 163 -12.90 -16.41 -10.94
C ARG A 163 -11.70 -17.08 -10.27
N GLN A 164 -10.82 -16.31 -9.62
CA GLN A 164 -9.70 -16.86 -8.87
C GLN A 164 -10.17 -17.71 -7.67
N ARG A 165 -11.16 -17.23 -6.90
CA ARG A 165 -11.75 -17.98 -5.77
C ARG A 165 -12.39 -19.28 -6.22
N GLU A 166 -13.14 -19.26 -7.33
CA GLU A 166 -13.76 -20.44 -7.93
C GLU A 166 -12.70 -21.48 -8.33
N ARG A 167 -11.65 -21.06 -9.04
CA ARG A 167 -10.51 -21.92 -9.41
C ARG A 167 -9.85 -22.57 -8.17
N ALA A 168 -9.64 -21.79 -7.11
CA ALA A 168 -9.04 -22.28 -5.87
C ALA A 168 -9.94 -23.29 -5.12
N ARG A 169 -11.28 -23.15 -5.22
CA ARG A 169 -12.25 -24.09 -4.66
C ARG A 169 -12.30 -25.40 -5.44
N ALA A 170 -12.37 -25.31 -6.77
CA ALA A 170 -12.39 -26.49 -7.65
C ALA A 170 -11.13 -27.34 -7.50
N ALA A 171 -9.95 -26.71 -7.46
CA ALA A 171 -8.68 -27.41 -7.26
C ALA A 171 -8.56 -28.14 -5.91
N ARG A 172 -9.38 -27.81 -4.90
CA ARG A 172 -9.43 -28.55 -3.62
C ARG A 172 -10.36 -29.76 -3.68
N GLN A 173 -11.39 -29.71 -4.52
CA GLN A 173 -12.35 -30.82 -4.68
C GLN A 173 -11.79 -31.95 -5.54
N ASP A 174 -10.89 -31.65 -6.49
CA ASP A 174 -10.27 -32.67 -7.35
C ASP A 174 -9.14 -33.47 -6.67
N VAL A 175 -8.75 -33.10 -5.44
CA VAL A 175 -7.66 -33.73 -4.68
C VAL A 175 -8.18 -34.70 -3.61
N ASP A 176 -9.50 -34.73 -3.38
CA ASP A 176 -10.21 -35.69 -2.52
C ASP A 176 -10.85 -36.82 -3.34
#